data_AF-A0A170UUJ8-F1
#
_entry.id   AF-A0A170UUJ8-F1
#
_cell.length_a   1.000
_cell.length_b   1.000
_cell.length_c   1.000
_cell.angle_alpha   90.00
_cell.angle_beta   90.00
_cell.angle_gamma   90.00
#
_symmetry.space_group_name_H-M   'P 1'
#
loop_
_entity.id
_entity.type
_entity.pdbx_description
1 polymer ?
#
loop_
_entity_poly.entity_id
_entity_poly.type
_entity_poly.pdbx_seq_one_letter_code
_entity_poly.pdbx_strand_id
1 'polypeptide(L)'
;MKSEKDKTLTNLFNDQQQTRNETIPYIGYLFNVQEKTVSLDLSVYEGKPFKSTISFRTSIDLEGFKRRMLNLSAIRMNNIIFDVSILNKRTILINLYKVTCLLAFRFDAIYWKLSKDQQNFKIIFAVLKKIMSILVNKISCRNRFLK
;
A
#
# COMPACT_ATOMS: atom_id res chain seq x y z
N MET A 1 3.58 29.87 3.42
CA MET A 1 3.39 29.07 2.18
C MET A 1 4.76 28.60 1.72
N LYS A 2 5.01 27.30 1.59
CA LYS A 2 6.25 26.80 0.96
C LYS A 2 6.25 27.20 -0.52
N SER A 3 7.35 27.75 -1.02
CA SER A 3 7.47 28.14 -2.43
C SER A 3 7.43 26.89 -3.32
N GLU A 4 7.01 27.00 -4.58
CA GLU A 4 7.01 25.85 -5.49
C GLU A 4 8.40 25.22 -5.66
N LYS A 5 9.46 26.01 -5.51
CA LYS A 5 10.84 25.50 -5.54
C LYS A 5 11.13 24.51 -4.42
N ASP A 6 10.45 24.60 -3.27
CA ASP A 6 10.64 23.69 -2.13
C ASP A 6 10.02 22.29 -2.35
N LYS A 7 9.27 22.10 -3.45
CA LYS A 7 8.60 20.83 -3.79
C LYS A 7 9.34 20.02 -4.85
N THR A 8 10.27 20.64 -5.58
CA THR A 8 11.09 19.92 -6.56
C THR A 8 12.08 19.04 -5.81
N LEU A 9 12.09 17.74 -6.09
CA LEU A 9 13.02 16.79 -5.48
C LEU A 9 13.82 16.14 -6.60
N THR A 10 15.14 16.19 -6.46
CA THR A 10 16.09 15.79 -7.50
C THR A 10 17.34 15.18 -6.87
N ASN A 11 18.01 14.33 -7.63
CA ASN A 11 19.27 13.70 -7.28
C ASN A 11 20.47 14.29 -8.06
N LEU A 12 20.26 15.41 -8.78
CA LEU A 12 21.29 16.11 -9.54
C LEU A 12 22.31 16.82 -8.63
N PHE A 13 23.58 16.82 -9.03
CA PHE A 13 24.69 17.36 -8.24
C PHE A 13 24.80 18.89 -8.22
N ASN A 14 24.15 19.58 -9.17
CA ASN A 14 24.35 21.03 -9.38
C ASN A 14 23.24 21.93 -8.80
N ASP A 15 22.24 21.38 -8.11
CA ASP A 15 21.20 22.19 -7.48
C ASP A 15 21.67 22.75 -6.13
N GLN A 16 22.31 23.93 -6.17
CA GLN A 16 23.01 24.58 -5.05
C GLN A 16 22.13 25.02 -3.87
N GLN A 17 20.85 24.65 -3.80
CA GLN A 17 19.96 25.01 -2.68
C GLN A 17 19.08 23.86 -2.18
N GLN A 18 19.22 22.64 -2.73
CA GLN A 18 18.31 21.54 -2.44
C GLN A 18 19.09 20.32 -1.97
N THR A 19 18.76 19.80 -0.78
CA THR A 19 19.38 18.58 -0.24
C THR A 19 19.20 17.46 -1.25
N ARG A 20 20.30 16.78 -1.61
CA ARG A 20 20.28 15.65 -2.53
C ARG A 20 19.33 14.58 -1.97
N ASN A 21 18.20 14.38 -2.63
CA ASN A 21 17.21 13.42 -2.19
C ASN A 21 17.37 12.16 -3.02
N GLU A 22 18.00 11.16 -2.42
CA GLU A 22 18.14 9.81 -3.02
C GLU A 22 16.79 9.13 -3.18
N THR A 23 15.81 9.53 -2.37
CA THR A 23 14.44 9.04 -2.41
C THR A 23 13.49 10.12 -2.91
N ILE A 24 12.80 9.84 -4.02
CA ILE A 24 11.85 10.74 -4.67
C ILE A 24 10.42 10.21 -4.41
N PRO A 25 9.59 10.90 -3.61
CA PRO A 25 8.18 10.57 -3.46
C PRO A 25 7.41 10.95 -4.72
N TYR A 26 6.68 10.00 -5.31
CA TYR A 26 5.87 10.23 -6.50
C TYR A 26 4.66 9.28 -6.55
N ILE A 27 3.44 9.84 -6.68
CA ILE A 27 2.16 9.10 -6.78
C ILE A 27 1.97 8.05 -5.65
N GLY A 28 2.44 8.37 -4.43
CA GLY A 28 2.29 7.47 -3.28
C GLY A 28 3.31 6.31 -3.23
N TYR A 29 4.40 6.42 -3.99
CA TYR A 29 5.57 5.56 -3.93
C TYR A 29 6.82 6.38 -3.61
N LEU A 30 7.82 5.71 -3.04
CA LEU A 30 9.16 6.23 -2.80
C LEU A 30 10.11 5.55 -3.77
N PHE A 31 10.67 6.31 -4.70
CA PHE A 31 11.67 5.85 -5.65
C PHE A 31 13.06 6.16 -5.11
N ASN A 32 13.80 5.14 -4.71
CA ASN A 32 15.21 5.29 -4.37
C ASN A 32 16.04 5.14 -5.65
N VAL A 33 16.61 6.25 -6.12
CA VAL A 33 17.33 6.30 -7.40
C VAL A 33 18.69 5.62 -7.31
N GLN A 34 19.32 5.63 -6.13
CA GLN A 34 20.62 5.00 -5.91
C GLN A 34 20.52 3.48 -5.83
N GLU A 35 19.58 2.98 -5.04
CA GLU A 35 19.35 1.54 -4.87
C GLU A 35 18.49 0.94 -5.99
N LYS A 36 17.93 1.78 -6.88
CA LYS A 36 16.95 1.39 -7.91
C LYS A 36 15.76 0.65 -7.31
N THR A 37 15.34 1.03 -6.10
CA THR A 37 14.22 0.40 -5.40
C THR A 37 12.99 1.29 -5.44
N VAL A 38 11.81 0.66 -5.47
CA VAL A 38 10.53 1.33 -5.34
C VAL A 38 9.83 0.75 -4.13
N SER A 39 9.39 1.62 -3.22
CA SER A 39 8.63 1.20 -2.05
C SER A 39 7.35 1.99 -1.88
N LEU A 40 6.41 1.44 -1.12
CA LEU A 40 5.16 2.14 -0.82
C LEU A 40 5.44 3.32 0.13
N ASP A 41 4.93 4.50 -0.24
CA ASP A 41 4.97 5.70 0.61
C ASP A 41 3.81 5.65 1.63
N LEU A 42 4.19 5.56 2.89
CA LEU A 42 3.28 5.51 4.04
C LEU A 42 3.28 6.80 4.87
N SER A 43 4.03 7.83 4.45
CA SER A 43 4.12 9.12 5.17
C SER A 43 2.76 9.77 5.44
N VAL A 44 1.77 9.53 4.56
CA VAL A 44 0.40 10.02 4.71
C VAL A 44 -0.29 9.49 5.98
N TYR A 45 0.15 8.33 6.49
CA TYR A 45 -0.36 7.68 7.70
C TYR A 45 0.45 8.02 8.96
N GLU A 46 1.62 8.66 8.82
CA GLU A 46 2.48 8.98 9.94
C GLU A 46 1.82 10.02 10.85
N GLY A 47 1.83 9.76 12.16
CA GLY A 47 1.21 10.63 13.17
C GLY A 47 -0.32 10.74 13.10
N LYS A 48 -1.00 9.96 12.23
CA LYS A 48 -2.46 10.00 12.10
C LYS A 48 -3.09 8.68 12.57
N PRO A 49 -4.18 8.73 13.36
CA PRO A 49 -4.92 7.52 13.69
C PRO A 49 -5.46 6.92 12.38
N PHE A 50 -5.10 5.68 12.06
CA PHE A 50 -5.45 5.06 10.77
C PHE A 50 -6.95 5.13 10.44
N LYS A 51 -7.79 5.08 11.47
CA LYS A 51 -9.25 5.23 11.39
C LYS A 51 -9.70 6.57 10.77
N SER A 52 -8.91 7.65 10.89
CA SER A 52 -9.23 8.95 10.27
C SER A 52 -8.98 8.97 8.76
N THR A 53 -8.19 8.03 8.24
CA THR A 53 -7.89 7.92 6.80
C THR A 53 -8.93 7.11 6.02
N ILE A 54 -9.92 6.54 6.71
CA ILE A 54 -10.99 5.74 6.12
C ILE A 54 -12.31 6.47 6.31
N SER A 55 -12.94 6.89 5.21
CA SER A 55 -14.28 7.46 5.27
C SER A 55 -15.31 6.34 5.47
N PHE A 56 -15.94 6.32 6.63
CA PHE A 56 -17.00 5.35 6.91
C PHE A 56 -18.35 5.92 6.51
N ARG A 57 -19.16 5.12 5.80
CA ARG A 57 -20.60 5.40 5.71
C ARG A 57 -21.25 5.07 7.06
N THR A 58 -22.37 5.72 7.34
CA THR A 58 -23.19 5.51 8.54
C THR A 58 -23.77 4.11 8.60
N SER A 59 -24.11 3.51 7.45
CA SER A 59 -24.39 2.08 7.30
C SER A 59 -23.27 1.40 6.50
N ILE A 60 -22.62 0.40 7.09
CA ILE A 60 -21.76 -0.53 6.35
C ILE A 60 -22.47 -1.87 6.38
N ASP A 61 -22.99 -2.27 5.23
CA ASP A 61 -23.46 -3.62 4.99
C ASP A 61 -22.30 -4.52 4.59
N LEU A 62 -22.57 -5.82 4.61
CA LEU A 62 -21.61 -6.88 4.32
C LEU A 62 -21.03 -6.77 2.89
N GLU A 63 -21.86 -6.37 1.91
CA GLU A 63 -21.41 -6.17 0.52
C GLU A 63 -20.53 -4.92 0.40
N GLY A 64 -20.84 -3.86 1.15
CA GLY A 64 -20.00 -2.69 1.32
C GLY A 64 -18.63 -3.00 1.92
N PHE A 65 -18.58 -3.87 2.95
CA PHE A 65 -17.34 -4.39 3.51
C PHE A 65 -16.51 -5.10 2.44
N LYS A 66 -17.11 -6.07 1.75
CA LYS A 66 -16.46 -6.87 0.70
C LYS A 66 -15.91 -5.99 -0.42
N ARG A 67 -16.70 -5.05 -0.94
CA ARG A 67 -16.25 -4.12 -1.98
C ARG A 67 -15.08 -3.25 -1.52
N ARG A 68 -15.12 -2.73 -0.29
CA ARG A 68 -14.06 -1.86 0.26
C ARG A 68 -12.76 -2.62 0.52
N MET A 69 -12.86 -3.84 1.03
CA MET A 69 -11.71 -4.72 1.26
C MET A 69 -11.09 -5.23 -0.05
N LEU A 70 -11.91 -5.52 -1.06
CA LEU A 70 -11.44 -5.95 -2.39
C LEU A 70 -11.04 -4.80 -3.32
N ASN A 71 -11.21 -3.55 -2.90
CA ASN A 71 -10.75 -2.40 -3.69
C ASN A 71 -9.22 -2.25 -3.55
N LEU A 72 -8.49 -3.03 -4.37
CA LEU A 72 -7.03 -3.13 -4.36
C LEU A 72 -6.33 -1.85 -4.84
N SER A 73 -6.97 -1.06 -5.70
CA SER A 73 -6.40 0.22 -6.16
C SER A 73 -6.33 1.21 -4.98
N ALA A 74 -7.32 1.17 -4.08
CA ALA A 74 -7.26 1.90 -2.83
C ALA A 74 -6.14 1.40 -1.90
N ILE A 75 -5.63 0.18 -2.06
CA ILE A 75 -4.51 -0.39 -1.26
C ILE A 75 -3.16 -0.12 -1.93
N ARG A 76 -3.15 0.60 -3.07
CA ARG A 76 -1.93 0.93 -3.84
C ARG A 76 -1.09 -0.31 -4.18
N MET A 77 -1.75 -1.43 -4.46
CA MET A 77 -1.10 -2.68 -4.91
C MET A 77 -0.77 -2.66 -6.42
N ASN A 78 -0.04 -1.64 -6.87
CA ASN A 78 0.45 -1.64 -8.25
C ASN A 78 1.51 -2.72 -8.46
N ASN A 79 1.66 -3.17 -9.71
CA ASN A 79 2.59 -4.24 -10.03
C ASN A 79 4.06 -3.81 -9.80
N ILE A 80 4.35 -2.51 -9.86
CA ILE A 80 5.72 -1.98 -9.74
C ILE A 80 6.41 -2.35 -8.41
N ILE A 81 5.67 -2.44 -7.30
CA ILE A 81 6.23 -2.77 -5.97
C ILE A 81 6.50 -4.27 -5.76
N PHE A 82 6.04 -5.11 -6.70
CA PHE A 82 6.24 -6.56 -6.71
C PHE A 82 6.94 -7.03 -7.99
N ASP A 83 7.62 -6.13 -8.69
CA ASP A 83 8.27 -6.45 -9.95
C ASP A 83 9.64 -7.07 -9.74
N VAL A 84 9.75 -8.39 -9.94
CA VAL A 84 11.00 -9.14 -9.79
C VAL A 84 12.04 -8.77 -10.85
N SER A 85 11.65 -8.17 -11.98
CA SER A 85 12.60 -7.73 -13.00
C SER A 85 13.28 -6.40 -12.64
N ILE A 86 12.71 -5.64 -11.70
CA ILE A 86 13.20 -4.32 -11.30
C ILE A 86 13.73 -4.35 -9.86
N LEU A 87 13.05 -5.09 -8.97
CA LEU A 87 13.30 -5.06 -7.54
C LEU A 87 13.96 -6.35 -7.06
N ASN A 88 14.90 -6.20 -6.12
CA ASN A 88 15.46 -7.34 -5.41
C ASN A 88 14.43 -7.97 -4.46
N LYS A 89 14.70 -9.23 -4.06
CA LYS A 89 13.83 -10.01 -3.17
C LYS A 89 13.55 -9.31 -1.84
N ARG A 90 14.54 -8.63 -1.25
CA ARG A 90 14.39 -7.91 0.03
C ARG A 90 13.37 -6.79 -0.10
N THR A 91 13.44 -5.98 -1.15
CA THR A 91 12.51 -4.87 -1.41
C THR A 91 11.10 -5.38 -1.64
N ILE A 92 10.94 -6.48 -2.38
CA ILE A 92 9.64 -7.12 -2.60
C ILE A 92 9.02 -7.59 -1.28
N LEU A 93 9.81 -8.22 -0.39
CA LEU A 93 9.34 -8.64 0.93
C LEU A 93 8.95 -7.45 1.82
N ILE A 94 9.71 -6.36 1.80
CA ILE A 94 9.37 -5.13 2.52
C ILE A 94 8.07 -4.53 1.99
N ASN A 95 7.88 -4.49 0.67
CA ASN A 95 6.65 -4.00 0.07
C ASN A 95 5.44 -4.89 0.40
N LEU A 96 5.64 -6.21 0.43
CA LEU A 96 4.61 -7.15 0.85
C LEU A 96 4.21 -6.93 2.31
N TYR A 97 5.20 -6.74 3.19
CA TYR A 97 4.96 -6.41 4.59
C TYR A 97 4.13 -5.11 4.72
N LYS A 98 4.56 -4.02 4.06
CA LYS A 98 3.84 -2.73 4.09
C LYS A 98 2.39 -2.86 3.60
N VAL A 99 2.15 -3.57 2.51
CA VAL A 99 0.81 -3.82 1.97
C VAL A 99 -0.04 -4.65 2.94
N THR A 100 0.56 -5.67 3.55
CA THR A 100 -0.13 -6.52 4.53
C THR A 100 -0.52 -5.73 5.79
N CYS A 101 0.35 -4.84 6.27
CA CYS A 101 0.03 -3.92 7.36
C CYS A 101 -1.16 -3.00 7.00
N LEU A 102 -1.17 -2.40 5.81
CA LEU A 102 -2.29 -1.57 5.35
C LEU A 102 -3.60 -2.36 5.28
N LEU A 103 -3.54 -3.62 4.83
CA LEU A 103 -4.68 -4.52 4.81
C LEU A 103 -5.19 -4.83 6.22
N ALA A 104 -4.29 -5.11 7.16
CA ALA A 104 -4.64 -5.38 8.55
C ALA A 104 -5.29 -4.16 9.22
N PHE A 105 -4.76 -2.96 8.99
CA PHE A 105 -5.35 -1.74 9.54
C PHE A 105 -6.71 -1.41 8.92
N ARG A 106 -6.88 -1.62 7.61
CA ARG A 106 -8.21 -1.50 6.97
C ARG A 106 -9.19 -2.53 7.52
N PHE A 107 -8.72 -3.75 7.74
CA PHE A 107 -9.53 -4.81 8.30
C PHE A 107 -10.02 -4.41 9.70
N ASP A 108 -9.12 -4.01 10.61
CA ASP A 108 -9.48 -3.56 11.96
C ASP A 108 -10.52 -2.43 11.92
N ALA A 109 -10.27 -1.41 11.11
CA ALA A 109 -11.13 -0.25 10.96
C ALA A 109 -12.57 -0.61 10.53
N ILE A 110 -12.75 -1.58 9.62
CA ILE A 110 -14.08 -1.95 9.12
C ILE A 110 -14.72 -3.06 9.98
N TYR A 111 -13.92 -4.00 10.51
CA TYR A 111 -14.39 -5.08 11.39
C TYR A 111 -15.11 -4.53 12.63
N TRP A 112 -14.55 -3.51 13.29
CA TRP A 112 -15.16 -2.86 14.45
C TRP A 112 -16.57 -2.31 14.17
N LYS A 113 -16.92 -2.01 12.91
CA LYS A 113 -18.27 -1.57 12.52
C LYS A 113 -19.23 -2.71 12.19
N LEU A 114 -18.71 -3.88 11.80
CA LEU A 114 -19.51 -5.03 11.34
C LEU A 114 -19.76 -6.08 12.45
N SER A 115 -18.87 -6.15 13.45
CA SER A 115 -18.73 -7.25 14.40
C SER A 115 -19.75 -7.24 15.56
N LYS A 116 -21.04 -7.05 15.28
CA LYS A 116 -22.10 -7.33 16.28
C LYS A 116 -22.79 -8.68 16.08
N ASP A 117 -22.52 -9.38 14.98
CA ASP A 117 -23.21 -10.62 14.60
C ASP A 117 -22.21 -11.72 14.19
N GLN A 118 -22.40 -12.93 14.74
CA GLN A 118 -21.60 -14.11 14.44
C GLN A 118 -21.70 -14.56 12.97
N GLN A 119 -22.81 -14.27 12.28
CA GLN A 119 -22.97 -14.66 10.86
C GLN A 119 -21.98 -13.92 9.93
N ASN A 120 -21.52 -12.74 10.34
CA ASN A 120 -20.59 -11.93 9.55
C ASN A 120 -19.18 -12.54 9.47
N PHE A 121 -18.78 -13.41 10.40
CA PHE A 121 -17.43 -14.00 10.43
C PHE A 121 -17.12 -14.86 9.20
N LYS A 122 -18.08 -15.64 8.70
CA LYS A 122 -17.85 -16.51 7.54
C LYS A 122 -17.49 -15.70 6.29
N ILE A 123 -18.20 -14.60 6.05
CA ILE A 123 -17.93 -13.73 4.91
C ILE A 123 -16.62 -12.94 5.11
N ILE A 124 -16.37 -12.45 6.31
CA ILE A 124 -15.10 -11.80 6.66
C ILE A 124 -13.92 -12.72 6.32
N PHE A 125 -13.97 -13.97 6.76
CA PHE A 125 -12.92 -14.94 6.51
C PHE A 125 -12.77 -15.25 5.01
N ALA A 126 -13.88 -15.37 4.27
CA ALA A 126 -13.85 -15.55 2.82
C ALA A 126 -13.19 -14.37 2.08
N VAL A 127 -13.45 -13.13 2.52
CA VAL A 127 -12.81 -11.93 1.98
C VAL A 127 -11.31 -11.92 2.26
N LEU A 128 -10.88 -12.24 3.49
CA LEU A 128 -9.47 -12.34 3.84
C LEU A 128 -8.75 -13.40 2.99
N LYS A 129 -9.33 -14.60 2.86
CA LYS A 129 -8.78 -15.67 2.02
C LYS A 129 -8.63 -15.22 0.56
N LYS A 130 -9.61 -14.49 0.02
CA LYS A 130 -9.57 -13.96 -1.35
C LYS A 130 -8.44 -12.93 -1.52
N ILE A 131 -8.25 -12.03 -0.56
CA ILE A 131 -7.17 -11.04 -0.59
C ILE A 131 -5.80 -11.74 -0.55
N MET A 132 -5.62 -12.73 0.33
CA MET A 132 -4.38 -13.49 0.39
C MET A 132 -4.10 -14.24 -0.92
N SER A 133 -5.12 -14.84 -1.53
CA SER A 133 -4.97 -15.49 -2.85
C SER A 133 -4.54 -14.49 -3.93
N ILE A 134 -5.10 -13.28 -3.93
CA ILE A 134 -4.71 -12.22 -4.88
C ILE A 134 -3.26 -11.78 -4.66
N LEU A 135 -2.84 -11.61 -3.40
CA LEU A 135 -1.45 -11.26 -3.06
C LEU A 135 -0.48 -12.33 -3.55
N VAL A 136 -0.78 -13.61 -3.24
CA VAL A 136 0.03 -14.74 -3.70
C VAL A 136 0.09 -14.78 -5.21
N ASN A 137 -1.03 -14.64 -5.91
CA ASN A 137 -1.06 -14.64 -7.38
C ASN A 137 -0.23 -13.49 -7.97
N LYS A 138 -0.27 -12.28 -7.40
CA LYS A 138 0.55 -11.15 -7.87
C LYS A 138 2.05 -11.43 -7.75
N ILE A 139 2.47 -12.15 -6.72
CA ILE A 139 3.88 -12.55 -6.52
C ILE A 139 4.23 -13.74 -7.42
N SER A 140 3.38 -14.77 -7.46
CA SER A 140 3.61 -16.03 -8.16
C SER A 140 3.54 -15.93 -9.69
N CYS A 141 2.63 -15.11 -10.24
CA CYS A 141 2.52 -14.92 -11.69
C CYS A 141 3.79 -14.31 -12.31
N ARG A 142 4.68 -13.72 -11.51
CA ARG A 142 5.96 -13.17 -11.96
C ARG A 142 7.17 -14.03 -11.64
N ASN A 143 7.08 -14.93 -10.66
CA ASN A 143 8.13 -15.94 -10.40
C ASN A 143 8.21 -17.04 -11.49
N ARG A 144 7.24 -17.14 -12.41
CA ARG A 144 7.29 -18.12 -13.52
C ARG A 144 8.35 -17.81 -14.60
N PHE A 145 8.94 -16.63 -14.59
CA PHE A 145 10.02 -16.25 -15.51
C PHE A 145 11.43 -16.48 -14.94
N LEU A 146 11.54 -17.15 -13.78
CA LEU A 146 12.80 -17.56 -13.15
C LEU A 146 12.97 -19.09 -13.16
N LYS A 147 12.61 -19.74 -14.26
CA LYS A 147 13.03 -21.10 -14.58
C LYS A 147 13.94 -21.08 -15.80
#